data_AF-A0A1Y6IWJ5-F1
#
_entry.id   AF-A0A1Y6IWJ5-F1
#
_cell.length_a   1.000
_cell.length_b   1.000
_cell.length_c   1.000
_cell.angle_alpha   90.00
_cell.angle_beta   90.00
_cell.angle_gamma   90.00
#
_symmetry.space_group_name_H-M   'P 1'
#
loop_
_entity.id
_entity.type
_entity.pdbx_description
1 polymer ?
#
loop_
_entity_poly.entity_id
_entity_poly.type
_entity_poly.pdbx_seq_one_letter_code
_entity_poly.pdbx_strand_id
1 'polypeptide(L)'
;MIALSISESWLTPDVIKAVSNEIHHVLRVAQIEGLAAPEMAIQFIEGQIIEGKRAVSICSEDKTVTLVTMESSRGCSISEHQNFQSHYHIHYCEQITGKEDFSQTERCDDVENIFIAYAPQPNRSISELWEVSDEIRTLSSAASISEQFPHQFIQRHLAWLSVLLILDFPCEDALIIARSLCNVSRETWPRNFHDFPEISSSTTDVIHQSYKFGAVDEADLSLYPVVDDVKWVDELLRLGVKTIQLRIKNPLQPDLEQQIKQAILLGKEHRAQVFINDYWKLAIQYQAFGVHLGQEDLCTANIQALSDAGIRLGISTHGYWEILKAQQLCPSYIALGHIFPTTTKQMPSKPQGLVRLKLYQQLVDSIANDRNRSIPTVAIGGINLHNAATVLEQGVSSLAVVRAITQAENTALAIDAFQQVIQFRRKHDAITQ
;
A
#
# COMPACT_ATOMS: atom_id res chain seq x y z
N MET A 1 -10.19 10.24 -15.46
CA MET A 1 -11.08 9.22 -16.03
C MET A 1 -10.33 7.89 -16.09
N ILE A 2 -10.97 6.75 -15.78
CA ILE A 2 -10.41 5.38 -15.79
C ILE A 2 -11.36 4.47 -16.58
N ALA A 3 -10.85 3.56 -17.42
CA ALA A 3 -11.66 2.66 -18.23
C ALA A 3 -11.56 1.20 -17.75
N LEU A 4 -12.69 0.50 -17.58
CA LEU A 4 -12.76 -0.91 -17.19
C LEU A 4 -13.43 -1.70 -18.32
N SER A 5 -12.79 -2.77 -18.78
CA SER A 5 -13.25 -3.60 -19.89
C SER A 5 -13.95 -4.86 -19.37
N ILE A 6 -15.21 -5.05 -19.77
CA ILE A 6 -16.04 -6.19 -19.33
C ILE A 6 -16.68 -6.90 -20.52
N SER A 7 -16.97 -8.19 -20.41
CA SER A 7 -17.65 -8.92 -21.49
C SER A 7 -19.06 -8.36 -21.74
N GLU A 8 -19.52 -8.36 -22.99
CA GLU A 8 -20.86 -7.89 -23.36
C GLU A 8 -22.00 -8.58 -22.59
N SER A 9 -21.80 -9.84 -22.16
CA SER A 9 -22.75 -10.58 -21.34
C SER A 9 -22.98 -9.94 -19.95
N TRP A 10 -22.17 -8.96 -19.56
CA TRP A 10 -22.17 -8.29 -18.26
C TRP A 10 -22.90 -6.94 -18.24
N LEU A 11 -23.25 -6.37 -19.39
CA LEU A 11 -24.09 -5.16 -19.45
C LEU A 11 -25.54 -5.50 -19.81
N THR A 12 -26.13 -6.51 -19.17
CA THR A 12 -27.58 -6.69 -19.23
C THR A 12 -28.27 -5.65 -18.31
N PRO A 13 -29.51 -5.23 -18.60
CA PRO A 13 -30.22 -4.27 -17.75
C PRO A 13 -30.28 -4.68 -16.27
N ASP A 14 -30.44 -5.98 -15.99
CA ASP A 14 -30.49 -6.51 -14.62
C ASP A 14 -29.14 -6.41 -13.91
N VAL A 15 -28.04 -6.71 -14.62
CA VAL A 15 -26.68 -6.60 -14.07
C VAL A 15 -26.33 -5.14 -13.80
N ILE A 16 -26.65 -4.25 -14.73
CA ILE A 16 -26.43 -2.80 -14.60
C ILE A 16 -27.16 -2.26 -13.36
N LYS A 17 -28.43 -2.63 -13.19
CA LYS A 17 -29.22 -2.26 -12.01
C LYS A 17 -28.62 -2.81 -10.71
N ALA A 18 -28.15 -4.05 -10.71
CA ALA A 18 -27.51 -4.66 -9.54
C ALA A 18 -26.20 -3.94 -9.16
N VAL A 19 -25.34 -3.65 -10.14
CA VAL A 19 -24.07 -2.91 -9.95
C VAL A 19 -24.36 -1.49 -9.45
N SER A 20 -25.33 -0.79 -10.04
CA SER A 20 -25.74 0.55 -9.61
C SER A 20 -26.21 0.57 -8.16
N ASN A 21 -27.04 -0.39 -7.74
CA ASN A 21 -27.45 -0.51 -6.34
C ASN A 21 -26.28 -0.79 -5.41
N GLU A 22 -25.36 -1.68 -5.79
CA GLU A 22 -24.18 -2.00 -4.97
C GLU A 22 -23.25 -0.78 -4.86
N ILE A 23 -23.04 0.01 -5.92
CA ILE A 23 -22.23 1.24 -5.87
C ILE A 23 -22.69 2.19 -4.76
N HIS A 24 -24.00 2.43 -4.65
CA HIS A 24 -24.55 3.29 -3.60
C HIS A 24 -24.33 2.70 -2.20
N HIS A 25 -24.38 1.37 -2.10
CA HIS A 25 -24.10 0.65 -0.86
C HIS A 25 -22.62 0.79 -0.46
N VAL A 26 -21.70 0.58 -1.39
CA VAL A 26 -20.25 0.76 -1.18
C VAL A 26 -19.92 2.18 -0.73
N LEU A 27 -20.48 3.18 -1.43
CA LEU A 27 -20.26 4.58 -1.09
C LEU A 27 -20.72 4.86 0.35
N ARG A 28 -21.86 4.30 0.78
CA ARG A 28 -22.34 4.44 2.16
C ARG A 28 -21.37 3.83 3.17
N VAL A 29 -20.84 2.64 2.91
CA VAL A 29 -19.83 2.02 3.77
C VAL A 29 -18.58 2.90 3.86
N ALA A 30 -18.10 3.40 2.71
CA ALA A 30 -16.97 4.33 2.68
C ALA A 30 -17.24 5.63 3.45
N GLN A 31 -18.46 6.17 3.40
CA GLN A 31 -18.87 7.35 4.18
C GLN A 31 -18.87 7.07 5.70
N ILE A 32 -19.35 5.91 6.12
CA ILE A 32 -19.34 5.49 7.53
C ILE A 32 -17.91 5.39 8.06
N GLU A 33 -16.99 4.88 7.25
CA GLU A 33 -15.56 4.81 7.58
C GLU A 33 -14.83 6.16 7.48
N GLY A 34 -15.48 7.20 6.93
CA GLY A 34 -14.88 8.51 6.69
C GLY A 34 -13.94 8.58 5.48
N LEU A 35 -13.97 7.56 4.60
CA LEU A 35 -13.22 7.52 3.34
C LEU A 35 -13.86 8.37 2.23
N ALA A 36 -15.14 8.70 2.39
CA ALA A 36 -15.89 9.58 1.50
C ALA A 36 -16.64 10.63 2.32
N ALA A 37 -16.80 11.83 1.79
CA ALA A 37 -17.58 12.87 2.44
C ALA A 37 -19.08 12.47 2.51
N PRO A 38 -19.81 12.80 3.58
CA PRO A 38 -21.24 12.47 3.70
C PRO A 38 -22.10 12.98 2.53
N GLU A 39 -21.73 14.12 1.96
CA GLU A 39 -22.37 14.78 0.82
C GLU A 39 -21.88 14.27 -0.54
N MET A 40 -20.80 13.47 -0.57
CA MET A 40 -20.29 12.91 -1.82
C MET A 40 -21.40 12.08 -2.48
N ALA A 41 -21.72 12.45 -3.71
CA ALA A 41 -22.65 11.72 -4.55
C ALA A 41 -21.91 11.10 -5.73
N ILE A 42 -22.36 9.93 -6.13
CA ILE A 42 -21.92 9.28 -7.35
C ILE A 42 -23.11 9.24 -8.31
N GLN A 43 -22.89 9.68 -9.54
CA GLN A 43 -23.87 9.58 -10.62
C GLN A 43 -23.54 8.37 -11.48
N PHE A 44 -24.59 7.63 -11.85
CA PHE A 44 -24.48 6.46 -12.72
C PHE A 44 -25.13 6.80 -14.06
N ILE A 45 -24.34 6.78 -15.13
CA ILE A 45 -24.75 7.19 -16.48
C ILE A 45 -24.80 5.95 -17.36
N GLU A 46 -26.00 5.58 -17.78
CA GLU A 46 -26.27 4.41 -18.63
C GLU A 46 -26.50 4.80 -20.10
N GLY A 47 -26.51 3.80 -20.99
CA GLY A 47 -26.88 3.97 -22.40
C GLY A 47 -25.85 4.70 -23.24
N GLN A 48 -24.61 4.82 -22.75
CA GLN A 48 -23.53 5.43 -23.53
C GLN A 48 -23.02 4.45 -24.58
N ILE A 49 -22.56 5.00 -25.70
CA ILE A 49 -21.84 4.26 -26.74
C ILE A 49 -20.49 4.95 -26.92
N ILE A 50 -19.40 4.20 -26.70
CA ILE A 50 -18.01 4.67 -26.85
C ILE A 50 -17.36 3.77 -27.88
N GLU A 51 -16.92 4.34 -29.00
CA GLU A 51 -16.29 3.60 -30.12
C GLU A 51 -17.13 2.39 -30.58
N GLY A 52 -18.46 2.55 -30.64
CA GLY A 52 -19.39 1.49 -31.04
C GLY A 52 -19.70 0.45 -29.96
N LYS A 53 -19.06 0.53 -28.78
CA LYS A 53 -19.27 -0.37 -27.65
C LYS A 53 -20.22 0.25 -26.63
N ARG A 54 -21.00 -0.58 -25.94
CA ARG A 54 -21.87 -0.12 -24.85
C ARG A 54 -20.99 0.28 -23.67
N ALA A 55 -21.35 1.39 -23.02
CA ALA A 55 -20.63 1.90 -21.88
C ALA A 55 -21.55 2.40 -20.77
N VAL A 56 -21.03 2.36 -19.56
CA VAL A 56 -21.65 2.87 -18.34
C VAL A 56 -20.60 3.67 -17.58
N SER A 57 -20.90 4.91 -17.21
CA SER A 57 -19.99 5.75 -16.44
C SER A 57 -20.46 5.99 -15.03
N ILE A 58 -19.51 6.00 -14.11
CA ILE A 58 -19.68 6.23 -12.69
C ILE A 58 -18.90 7.51 -12.39
N CYS A 59 -19.60 8.58 -12.03
CA CYS A 59 -19.04 9.92 -11.95
C CYS A 59 -19.13 10.48 -10.53
N SER A 60 -18.03 11.03 -10.01
CA SER A 60 -18.02 12.04 -8.94
C SER A 60 -17.89 13.44 -9.56
N GLU A 61 -17.78 14.48 -8.72
CA GLU A 61 -17.59 15.86 -9.16
C GLU A 61 -16.36 16.04 -10.07
N ASP A 62 -15.27 15.33 -9.78
CA ASP A 62 -13.96 15.49 -10.42
C ASP A 62 -13.46 14.24 -11.17
N LYS A 63 -14.16 13.10 -11.08
CA LYS A 63 -13.70 11.83 -11.65
C LYS A 63 -14.80 11.04 -12.32
N THR A 64 -14.37 10.23 -13.27
CA THR A 64 -15.21 9.28 -13.98
C THR A 64 -14.50 7.94 -14.07
N VAL A 65 -15.19 6.87 -13.71
CA VAL A 65 -14.81 5.50 -14.04
C VAL A 65 -15.82 5.00 -15.07
N THR A 66 -15.34 4.53 -16.22
CA THR A 66 -16.20 4.09 -17.32
C THR A 66 -16.02 2.61 -17.57
N LEU A 67 -17.10 1.86 -17.46
CA LEU A 67 -17.20 0.46 -17.85
C LEU A 67 -17.51 0.40 -19.35
N VAL A 68 -16.69 -0.29 -20.14
CA VAL A 68 -16.85 -0.45 -21.60
C VAL A 68 -16.97 -1.93 -21.92
N THR A 69 -17.93 -2.31 -22.77
CA THR A 69 -18.08 -3.71 -23.20
C THR A 69 -17.06 -4.11 -24.23
N MET A 70 -16.67 -5.39 -24.17
CA MET A 70 -15.79 -6.04 -25.13
C MET A 70 -16.51 -7.28 -25.68
N GLU A 71 -16.44 -7.49 -27.00
CA GLU A 71 -16.92 -8.73 -27.60
C GLU A 71 -16.13 -9.91 -27.02
N SER A 72 -16.85 -10.93 -26.56
CA SER A 72 -16.23 -12.10 -25.95
C SER A 72 -15.38 -12.85 -26.98
N SER A 73 -14.15 -13.17 -26.59
CA SER A 73 -13.08 -13.86 -27.33
C SER A 73 -12.16 -12.94 -28.15
N ARG A 74 -10.94 -12.76 -27.61
CA ARG A 74 -9.76 -12.21 -28.30
C ARG A 74 -9.84 -10.73 -28.62
N GLY A 75 -9.71 -9.95 -27.55
CA GLY A 75 -9.11 -8.62 -27.58
C GLY A 75 -9.90 -7.54 -28.29
N CYS A 76 -9.73 -6.31 -27.81
CA CYS A 76 -10.12 -5.15 -28.57
C CYS A 76 -9.27 -3.98 -28.10
N SER A 77 -8.61 -3.33 -29.04
CA SER A 77 -8.06 -2.00 -28.81
C SER A 77 -9.23 -1.04 -28.58
N ILE A 78 -9.32 -0.42 -27.41
CA ILE A 78 -9.98 0.89 -27.30
C ILE A 78 -8.98 1.85 -27.92
N SER A 79 -9.34 2.52 -29.02
CA SER A 79 -8.42 3.43 -29.70
C SER A 79 -8.17 4.69 -28.86
N GLU A 80 -7.00 5.30 -29.06
CA GLU A 80 -6.38 6.39 -28.28
C GLU A 80 -7.17 7.72 -28.19
N HIS A 81 -8.48 7.74 -28.48
CA HIS A 81 -9.22 8.98 -28.75
C HIS A 81 -10.02 9.54 -27.57
N GLN A 82 -9.76 9.10 -26.33
CA GLN A 82 -10.22 9.83 -25.15
C GLN A 82 -9.09 10.12 -24.18
N ASN A 83 -9.02 11.39 -23.75
CA ASN A 83 -8.09 11.91 -22.75
C ASN A 83 -8.42 11.33 -21.35
N PHE A 84 -8.11 10.05 -21.11
CA PHE A 84 -8.13 9.49 -19.78
C PHE A 84 -6.91 10.00 -18.98
N GLN A 85 -7.14 10.47 -17.76
CA GLN A 85 -6.07 10.98 -16.88
C GLN A 85 -5.19 9.87 -16.29
N SER A 86 -5.66 8.62 -16.29
CA SER A 86 -4.89 7.44 -15.86
C SER A 86 -5.36 6.25 -16.69
N HIS A 87 -4.42 5.55 -17.32
CA HIS A 87 -4.70 4.47 -18.26
C HIS A 87 -4.47 3.12 -17.55
N TYR A 88 -5.53 2.57 -16.96
CA TYR A 88 -5.60 1.16 -16.64
C TYR A 88 -6.70 0.56 -17.50
N HIS A 89 -6.43 -0.55 -18.17
CA HIS A 89 -7.47 -1.38 -18.80
C HIS A 89 -7.62 -2.65 -17.97
N ILE A 90 -8.70 -2.73 -17.20
CA ILE A 90 -8.98 -3.89 -16.37
C ILE A 90 -9.92 -4.84 -17.12
N HIS A 91 -9.47 -6.06 -17.40
CA HIS A 91 -10.19 -7.07 -18.19
C HIS A 91 -10.70 -8.19 -17.30
N TYR A 92 -12.01 -8.42 -17.28
CA TYR A 92 -12.60 -9.57 -16.57
C TYR A 92 -12.67 -10.78 -17.52
N CYS A 93 -11.83 -11.79 -17.30
CA CYS A 93 -11.62 -12.91 -18.21
C CYS A 93 -12.28 -14.21 -17.69
N GLU A 94 -13.30 -14.69 -18.40
CA GLU A 94 -13.99 -15.96 -18.09
C GLU A 94 -13.23 -17.20 -18.58
N GLN A 95 -12.35 -17.05 -19.56
CA GLN A 95 -11.67 -18.16 -20.25
C GLN A 95 -10.28 -18.48 -19.68
N ILE A 96 -9.75 -17.62 -18.81
CA ILE A 96 -8.43 -17.82 -18.19
C ILE A 96 -8.63 -18.69 -16.96
N THR A 97 -8.09 -19.90 -17.02
CA THR A 97 -8.20 -20.92 -15.96
C THR A 97 -6.86 -21.23 -15.28
N GLY A 98 -5.75 -20.74 -15.85
CA GLY A 98 -4.42 -20.84 -15.27
C GLY A 98 -3.46 -19.76 -15.78
N LYS A 99 -2.27 -19.68 -15.17
CA LYS A 99 -1.24 -18.70 -15.51
C LYS A 99 -0.78 -18.77 -16.97
N GLU A 100 -0.84 -19.95 -17.59
CA GLU A 100 -0.40 -20.19 -18.97
C GLU A 100 -1.33 -19.52 -20.00
N ASP A 101 -2.59 -19.29 -19.64
CA ASP A 101 -3.61 -18.74 -20.53
C ASP A 101 -3.42 -17.22 -20.77
N PHE A 102 -2.69 -16.51 -19.89
CA PHE A 102 -2.36 -15.08 -20.06
C PHE A 102 -1.46 -14.82 -21.27
N SER A 103 -0.66 -15.80 -21.71
CA SER A 103 0.18 -15.66 -22.91
C SER A 103 -0.61 -15.43 -24.21
N GLN A 104 -1.93 -15.69 -24.18
CA GLN A 104 -2.83 -15.59 -25.33
C GLN A 104 -3.72 -14.34 -25.28
N THR A 105 -3.57 -13.47 -24.27
CA THR A 105 -4.36 -12.24 -24.16
C THR A 105 -3.79 -11.14 -25.05
N GLU A 106 -4.67 -10.46 -25.80
CA GLU A 106 -4.28 -9.28 -26.57
C GLU A 106 -4.11 -8.08 -25.63
N ARG A 107 -3.07 -7.29 -25.89
CA ARG A 107 -2.64 -6.18 -25.03
C ARG A 107 -2.74 -4.88 -25.80
N CYS A 108 -2.95 -3.80 -25.06
CA CYS A 108 -2.78 -2.45 -25.57
C CYS A 108 -1.40 -1.95 -25.14
N ASP A 109 -0.54 -1.62 -26.10
CA ASP A 109 0.88 -1.33 -25.84
C ASP A 109 1.10 -0.02 -25.06
N ASP A 110 0.14 0.91 -25.13
CA ASP A 110 0.27 2.26 -24.55
C ASP A 110 -0.39 2.42 -23.16
N VAL A 111 -0.96 1.33 -22.61
CA VAL A 111 -1.78 1.35 -21.40
C VAL A 111 -1.46 0.14 -20.51
N GLU A 112 -1.43 0.33 -19.19
CA GLU A 112 -1.25 -0.80 -18.27
C GLU A 112 -2.52 -1.68 -18.27
N ASN A 113 -2.37 -2.93 -18.70
CA ASN A 113 -3.47 -3.90 -18.74
C ASN A 113 -3.45 -4.74 -17.47
N ILE A 114 -4.61 -4.87 -16.82
CA ILE A 114 -4.81 -5.72 -15.65
C ILE A 114 -5.85 -6.77 -16.01
N PHE A 115 -5.41 -7.99 -16.20
CA PHE A 115 -6.30 -9.10 -16.50
C PHE A 115 -6.73 -9.77 -15.20
N ILE A 116 -8.03 -9.76 -14.90
CA ILE A 116 -8.63 -10.42 -13.74
C ILE A 116 -9.33 -11.68 -14.21
N ALA A 117 -8.81 -12.83 -13.81
CA ALA A 117 -9.40 -14.12 -14.10
C ALA A 117 -9.90 -14.81 -12.83
N TYR A 118 -11.01 -15.53 -12.95
CA TYR A 118 -11.59 -16.32 -11.87
C TYR A 118 -11.53 -17.79 -12.24
N ALA A 119 -10.47 -18.47 -11.81
CA ALA A 119 -10.28 -19.88 -12.09
C ALA A 119 -10.93 -20.73 -10.98
N PRO A 120 -11.91 -21.60 -11.30
CA PRO A 120 -12.34 -22.64 -10.37
C PRO A 120 -11.19 -23.65 -10.18
N GLN A 121 -10.72 -23.81 -8.96
CA GLN A 121 -9.68 -24.79 -8.61
C GLN A 121 -10.34 -26.08 -8.09
N PRO A 122 -9.82 -27.28 -8.42
CA PRO A 122 -10.32 -28.52 -7.84
C PRO A 122 -10.15 -28.49 -6.31
N ASN A 123 -11.25 -28.56 -5.56
CA ASN A 123 -11.28 -28.58 -4.08
C ASN A 123 -10.67 -27.34 -3.38
N ARG A 124 -10.61 -26.17 -4.04
CA ARG A 124 -10.22 -24.88 -3.43
C ARG A 124 -11.17 -23.75 -3.83
N SER A 125 -11.14 -22.66 -3.06
CA SER A 125 -11.75 -21.37 -3.37
C SER A 125 -11.25 -20.79 -4.71
N ILE A 126 -12.09 -19.96 -5.36
CA ILE A 126 -11.74 -19.27 -6.62
C ILE A 126 -10.50 -18.39 -6.39
N SER A 127 -9.44 -18.63 -7.18
CA SER A 127 -8.25 -17.78 -7.21
C SER A 127 -8.46 -16.64 -8.21
N GLU A 128 -8.14 -15.42 -7.78
CA GLU A 128 -8.12 -14.25 -8.64
C GLU A 128 -6.69 -14.06 -9.15
N LEU A 129 -6.51 -14.07 -10.46
CA LEU A 129 -5.21 -13.89 -11.10
C LEU A 129 -5.14 -12.48 -11.67
N TRP A 130 -4.07 -11.74 -11.37
CA TRP A 130 -3.76 -10.45 -11.98
C TRP A 130 -2.49 -10.56 -12.79
N GLU A 131 -2.50 -10.12 -14.02
CA GLU A 131 -1.26 -9.80 -14.73
C GLU A 131 -1.11 -8.28 -14.74
N VAL A 132 0.01 -7.79 -14.21
CA VAL A 132 0.33 -6.35 -14.15
C VAL A 132 1.79 -6.18 -14.60
N SER A 133 2.02 -5.48 -15.71
CA SER A 133 3.37 -5.21 -16.23
C SER A 133 4.26 -6.48 -16.31
N ASP A 134 3.74 -7.55 -16.91
CA ASP A 134 4.35 -8.89 -17.05
C ASP A 134 4.54 -9.72 -15.76
N GLU A 135 4.13 -9.20 -14.59
CA GLU A 135 4.08 -10.00 -13.36
C GLU A 135 2.70 -10.62 -13.17
N ILE A 136 2.63 -11.96 -13.18
CA ILE A 136 1.42 -12.68 -12.79
C ILE A 136 1.37 -12.84 -11.27
N ARG A 137 0.38 -12.20 -10.68
CA ARG A 137 0.01 -12.23 -9.27
C ARG A 137 -1.21 -13.13 -9.10
N THR A 138 -1.27 -13.83 -7.98
CA THR A 138 -2.34 -14.75 -7.62
C THR A 138 -2.80 -14.39 -6.22
N LEU A 139 -4.07 -14.02 -6.14
CA LEU A 139 -4.78 -13.78 -4.90
C LEU A 139 -5.64 -14.98 -4.57
N SER A 140 -5.41 -15.57 -3.41
CA SER A 140 -6.22 -16.66 -2.89
C SER A 140 -6.91 -16.25 -1.60
N SER A 141 -8.11 -16.77 -1.35
CA SER A 141 -8.82 -16.57 -0.07
C SER A 141 -8.99 -17.92 0.60
N ALA A 142 -8.82 -17.99 1.92
CA ALA A 142 -9.11 -19.21 2.68
C ALA A 142 -10.62 -19.53 2.68
N ALA A 143 -11.47 -18.52 2.51
CA ALA A 143 -12.91 -18.71 2.43
C ALA A 143 -13.29 -19.34 1.08
N SER A 144 -13.99 -20.47 1.14
CA SER A 144 -14.74 -21.00 0.00
C SER A 144 -15.77 -19.94 -0.40
N ILE A 145 -15.48 -19.18 -1.47
CA ILE A 145 -16.56 -18.47 -2.17
C ILE A 145 -17.57 -19.56 -2.48
N SER A 146 -18.77 -19.43 -1.92
CA SER A 146 -19.83 -20.41 -2.17
C SER A 146 -19.89 -20.63 -3.67
N GLU A 147 -19.73 -21.88 -4.10
CA GLU A 147 -19.70 -22.35 -5.49
C GLU A 147 -20.94 -21.95 -6.32
N GLN A 148 -21.87 -21.19 -5.75
CA GLN A 148 -23.23 -21.04 -6.23
C GLN A 148 -23.46 -19.84 -7.16
N PHE A 149 -22.69 -18.74 -7.13
CA PHE A 149 -23.02 -17.55 -7.94
C PHE A 149 -21.80 -16.68 -8.40
N PRO A 150 -21.02 -17.09 -9.41
CA PRO A 150 -19.91 -16.30 -9.95
C PRO A 150 -20.33 -14.91 -10.45
N HIS A 151 -21.53 -14.77 -11.00
CA HIS A 151 -22.04 -13.48 -11.49
C HIS A 151 -22.30 -12.46 -10.37
N GLN A 152 -22.84 -12.87 -9.23
CA GLN A 152 -23.09 -11.96 -8.10
C GLN A 152 -21.78 -11.50 -7.47
N PHE A 153 -20.78 -12.37 -7.41
CA PHE A 153 -19.44 -12.01 -6.94
C PHE A 153 -18.84 -10.91 -7.82
N ILE A 154 -18.78 -11.12 -9.13
CA ILE A 154 -18.12 -10.18 -10.04
C ILE A 154 -18.89 -8.84 -10.10
N GLN A 155 -20.22 -8.86 -10.05
CA GLN A 155 -21.03 -7.64 -9.93
C GLN A 155 -20.64 -6.80 -8.71
N ARG A 156 -20.53 -7.46 -7.56
CA ARG A 156 -20.11 -6.79 -6.33
C ARG A 156 -18.69 -6.28 -6.49
N HIS A 157 -17.75 -7.15 -6.85
CA HIS A 157 -16.34 -6.81 -7.04
C HIS A 157 -16.17 -5.58 -7.95
N LEU A 158 -16.86 -5.55 -9.09
CA LEU A 158 -16.83 -4.44 -10.04
C LEU A 158 -17.36 -3.13 -9.43
N ALA A 159 -18.47 -3.19 -8.67
CA ALA A 159 -19.02 -2.04 -7.97
C ALA A 159 -18.03 -1.48 -6.93
N TRP A 160 -17.44 -2.36 -6.10
CA TRP A 160 -16.43 -1.98 -5.11
C TRP A 160 -15.21 -1.35 -5.77
N LEU A 161 -14.63 -2.03 -6.76
CA LEU A 161 -13.47 -1.53 -7.51
C LEU A 161 -13.73 -0.13 -8.09
N SER A 162 -14.88 0.07 -8.71
CA SER A 162 -15.23 1.35 -9.32
C SER A 162 -15.31 2.49 -8.29
N VAL A 163 -15.95 2.26 -7.14
CA VAL A 163 -16.03 3.27 -6.07
C VAL A 163 -14.66 3.53 -5.46
N LEU A 164 -13.85 2.49 -5.22
CA LEU A 164 -12.50 2.63 -4.65
C LEU A 164 -11.59 3.48 -5.56
N LEU A 165 -11.66 3.27 -6.88
CA LEU A 165 -10.95 4.10 -7.85
C LEU A 165 -11.43 5.56 -7.83
N ILE A 166 -12.74 5.79 -7.71
CA ILE A 166 -13.30 7.14 -7.51
C ILE A 166 -12.80 7.77 -6.21
N LEU A 167 -12.54 6.97 -5.17
CA LEU A 167 -12.02 7.44 -3.89
C LEU A 167 -10.49 7.61 -3.88
N ASP A 168 -9.80 7.57 -5.04
CA ASP A 168 -8.33 7.66 -5.14
C ASP A 168 -7.57 6.54 -4.42
N PHE A 169 -8.13 5.32 -4.33
CA PHE A 169 -7.28 4.19 -4.00
C PHE A 169 -6.40 3.86 -5.21
N PRO A 170 -5.08 3.63 -5.02
CA PRO A 170 -4.25 3.03 -6.06
C PRO A 170 -4.89 1.73 -6.58
N CYS A 171 -4.63 1.37 -7.83
CA CYS A 171 -5.34 0.27 -8.46
C CYS A 171 -5.16 -1.05 -7.69
N GLU A 172 -3.95 -1.36 -7.25
CA GLU A 172 -3.64 -2.56 -6.47
C GLU A 172 -4.40 -2.60 -5.15
N ASP A 173 -4.47 -1.47 -4.44
CA ASP A 173 -5.24 -1.35 -3.20
C ASP A 173 -6.74 -1.51 -3.47
N ALA A 174 -7.26 -0.86 -4.52
CA ALA A 174 -8.67 -0.94 -4.89
C ALA A 174 -9.07 -2.39 -5.18
N LEU A 175 -8.22 -3.13 -5.90
CA LEU A 175 -8.46 -4.53 -6.19
C LEU A 175 -8.31 -5.42 -4.94
N ILE A 176 -7.30 -5.20 -4.08
CA ILE A 176 -7.15 -5.93 -2.81
C ILE A 176 -8.38 -5.73 -1.93
N ILE A 177 -8.84 -4.49 -1.78
CA ILE A 177 -10.00 -4.16 -0.94
C ILE A 177 -11.28 -4.76 -1.56
N ALA A 178 -11.51 -4.58 -2.86
CA ALA A 178 -12.68 -5.14 -3.55
C ALA A 178 -12.80 -6.66 -3.37
N ARG A 179 -11.65 -7.36 -3.43
CA ARG A 179 -11.58 -8.78 -3.12
C ARG A 179 -11.90 -9.08 -1.65
N SER A 180 -11.30 -8.33 -0.73
CA SER A 180 -11.45 -8.52 0.72
C SER A 180 -12.88 -8.26 1.21
N LEU A 181 -13.59 -7.33 0.58
CA LEU A 181 -14.99 -7.01 0.87
C LEU A 181 -15.97 -8.15 0.57
N CYS A 182 -15.53 -9.14 -0.20
CA CYS A 182 -16.28 -10.37 -0.41
C CYS A 182 -16.16 -11.34 0.78
N ASN A 183 -15.19 -11.13 1.68
CA ASN A 183 -14.95 -11.95 2.86
C ASN A 183 -15.59 -11.38 4.14
N VAL A 184 -16.16 -10.17 4.08
CA VAL A 184 -16.80 -9.51 5.23
C VAL A 184 -18.28 -9.26 4.98
N SER A 185 -19.01 -8.91 6.05
CA SER A 185 -20.40 -8.45 5.92
C SER A 185 -20.46 -7.25 4.98
N ARG A 186 -21.55 -7.13 4.22
CA ARG A 186 -21.77 -6.02 3.27
C ARG A 186 -21.65 -4.66 3.95
N GLU A 187 -21.93 -4.56 5.24
CA GLU A 187 -21.93 -3.31 6.00
C GLU A 187 -20.57 -2.98 6.66
N THR A 188 -19.53 -3.77 6.38
CA THR A 188 -18.26 -3.72 7.10
C THR A 188 -17.10 -3.52 6.17
N TRP A 189 -16.15 -2.68 6.57
CA TRP A 189 -14.86 -2.56 5.92
C TRP A 189 -13.90 -3.67 6.39
N PRO A 190 -13.09 -4.27 5.51
CA PRO A 190 -12.12 -5.30 5.91
C PRO A 190 -11.05 -4.70 6.84
N ARG A 191 -10.81 -5.35 7.98
CA ARG A 191 -9.91 -4.85 9.02
C ARG A 191 -8.97 -5.91 9.56
N ASN A 192 -9.40 -7.16 9.55
CA ASN A 192 -8.63 -8.28 10.07
C ASN A 192 -7.79 -8.88 8.96
N PHE A 193 -6.60 -9.38 9.31
CA PHE A 193 -5.68 -10.02 8.38
C PHE A 193 -6.37 -11.12 7.53
N HIS A 194 -7.25 -11.92 8.15
CA HIS A 194 -8.00 -12.99 7.47
C HIS A 194 -9.12 -12.48 6.54
N ASP A 195 -9.48 -11.20 6.60
CA ASP A 195 -10.41 -10.60 5.64
C ASP A 195 -9.72 -10.41 4.28
N PHE A 196 -8.39 -10.27 4.26
CA PHE A 196 -7.60 -9.96 3.07
C PHE A 196 -7.13 -11.24 2.34
N PRO A 197 -6.97 -11.18 1.00
CA PRO A 197 -6.45 -12.30 0.24
C PRO A 197 -4.96 -12.56 0.56
N GLU A 198 -4.57 -13.83 0.50
CA GLU A 198 -3.17 -14.22 0.47
C GLU A 198 -2.59 -13.88 -0.90
N ILE A 199 -1.49 -13.11 -0.89
CA ILE A 199 -0.79 -12.65 -2.09
C ILE A 199 0.35 -13.60 -2.39
N SER A 200 0.30 -14.20 -3.57
CA SER A 200 1.44 -14.89 -4.19
C SER A 200 1.73 -14.26 -5.55
N SER A 201 2.99 -14.15 -5.92
CA SER A 201 3.48 -13.63 -7.19
C SER A 201 4.67 -14.47 -7.65
N SER A 202 4.98 -14.50 -8.94
CA SER A 202 6.15 -15.25 -9.45
C SER A 202 7.46 -14.80 -8.80
N THR A 203 7.56 -13.52 -8.42
CA THR A 203 8.69 -12.97 -7.65
C THR A 203 8.72 -13.46 -6.19
N THR A 204 7.62 -14.02 -5.71
CA THR A 204 7.41 -14.49 -4.33
C THR A 204 7.26 -16.01 -4.20
N ASP A 205 7.55 -16.79 -5.25
CA ASP A 205 7.79 -18.25 -5.14
C ASP A 205 8.99 -18.59 -4.20
N VAL A 206 9.67 -17.57 -3.67
CA VAL A 206 10.72 -17.64 -2.63
C VAL A 206 10.13 -17.65 -1.19
N ILE A 207 8.83 -17.40 -0.97
CA ILE A 207 8.22 -17.19 0.36
C ILE A 207 7.76 -18.51 1.04
N HIS A 208 8.62 -19.52 0.98
CA HIS A 208 8.63 -20.59 1.98
C HIS A 208 9.81 -20.44 2.97
N GLN A 209 10.62 -19.38 2.83
CA GLN A 209 11.73 -19.08 3.75
C GLN A 209 11.27 -18.17 4.89
N SER A 210 11.49 -18.62 6.12
CA SER A 210 11.29 -17.80 7.32
C SER A 210 12.51 -16.89 7.50
N TYR A 211 12.43 -15.67 6.96
CA TYR A 211 13.40 -14.62 7.24
C TYR A 211 13.34 -14.21 8.70
N LYS A 212 14.52 -13.89 9.27
CA LYS A 212 14.66 -13.49 10.67
C LYS A 212 15.41 -12.17 10.75
N PHE A 213 14.66 -11.07 10.76
CA PHE A 213 15.20 -9.76 11.05
C PHE A 213 15.18 -9.48 12.55
N GLY A 214 16.19 -8.76 13.05
CA GLY A 214 16.24 -8.37 14.47
C GLY A 214 15.06 -7.46 14.86
N ALA A 215 14.69 -7.45 16.14
CA ALA A 215 13.72 -6.49 16.66
C ALA A 215 14.37 -5.11 16.86
N VAL A 216 13.61 -4.05 16.62
CA VAL A 216 13.96 -2.68 17.04
C VAL A 216 13.62 -2.48 18.52
N ASP A 217 14.28 -1.51 19.15
CA ASP A 217 13.82 -0.98 20.42
C ASP A 217 12.70 0.03 20.14
N GLU A 218 11.47 -0.31 20.53
CA GLU A 218 10.28 0.51 20.29
C GLU A 218 10.28 1.83 21.10
N ALA A 219 10.93 1.84 22.26
CA ALA A 219 11.05 3.06 23.05
C ALA A 219 11.90 4.08 22.30
N ASP A 220 13.02 3.61 21.75
CA ASP A 220 13.98 4.39 20.96
C ASP A 220 13.46 4.74 19.55
N LEU A 221 12.56 3.94 18.96
CA LEU A 221 11.98 4.18 17.62
C LEU A 221 11.04 5.41 17.56
N SER A 222 10.55 5.85 18.72
CA SER A 222 9.53 6.90 18.90
C SER A 222 9.59 8.11 17.95
N LEU A 223 10.73 8.82 17.93
CA LEU A 223 11.01 9.93 17.03
C LEU A 223 12.09 9.51 16.05
N TYR A 224 11.78 9.58 14.76
CA TYR A 224 12.63 9.03 13.70
C TYR A 224 12.96 10.07 12.62
N PRO A 225 13.97 10.94 12.82
CA PRO A 225 14.40 11.86 11.80
C PRO A 225 15.02 11.17 10.59
N VAL A 226 14.68 11.64 9.39
CA VAL A 226 15.28 11.21 8.12
C VAL A 226 16.11 12.37 7.57
N VAL A 227 17.40 12.15 7.41
CA VAL A 227 18.41 13.19 7.08
C VAL A 227 19.31 12.74 5.94
N ASP A 228 19.93 13.67 5.23
CA ASP A 228 20.67 13.41 3.98
C ASP A 228 22.20 13.58 4.09
N ASP A 229 22.71 13.93 5.28
CA ASP A 229 24.14 14.11 5.55
C ASP A 229 24.50 13.52 6.92
N VAL A 230 25.68 12.89 7.02
CA VAL A 230 26.16 12.30 8.28
C VAL A 230 26.36 13.33 9.41
N LYS A 231 26.58 14.61 9.10
CA LYS A 231 26.65 15.69 10.09
C LYS A 231 25.35 15.84 10.86
N TRP A 232 24.21 15.65 10.20
CA TRP A 232 22.92 15.63 10.86
C TRP A 232 22.77 14.43 11.79
N VAL A 233 23.26 13.26 11.37
CA VAL A 233 23.26 12.06 12.23
C VAL A 233 24.03 12.36 13.52
N ASP A 234 25.24 12.90 13.40
CA ASP A 234 26.09 13.28 14.53
C ASP A 234 25.43 14.33 15.46
N GLU A 235 24.85 15.40 14.89
CA GLU A 235 24.15 16.43 15.65
C GLU A 235 22.95 15.87 16.43
N LEU A 236 22.07 15.12 15.77
CA LEU A 236 20.86 14.58 16.38
C LEU A 236 21.17 13.54 17.47
N LEU A 237 22.21 12.72 17.28
CA LEU A 237 22.68 11.77 18.30
C LEU A 237 23.21 12.49 19.55
N ARG A 238 23.91 13.62 19.39
CA ARG A 238 24.33 14.47 20.53
C ARG A 238 23.14 15.11 21.25
N LEU A 239 22.07 15.42 20.53
CA LEU A 239 20.82 15.92 21.09
C LEU A 239 19.94 14.80 21.69
N GLY A 240 20.41 13.56 21.71
CA GLY A 240 19.77 12.44 22.40
C GLY A 240 18.72 11.71 21.57
N VAL A 241 18.58 11.99 20.27
CA VAL A 241 17.75 11.19 19.37
C VAL A 241 18.35 9.78 19.27
N LYS A 242 17.51 8.74 19.36
CA LYS A 242 17.94 7.34 19.38
C LYS A 242 17.67 6.54 18.12
N THR A 243 16.89 7.07 17.18
CA THR A 243 16.65 6.44 15.88
C THR A 243 16.73 7.46 14.77
N ILE A 244 17.58 7.23 13.77
CA ILE A 244 17.83 8.18 12.66
C ILE A 244 18.02 7.40 11.36
N GLN A 245 17.53 7.94 10.25
CA GLN A 245 17.75 7.38 8.91
C GLN A 245 18.70 8.29 8.14
N LEU A 246 19.80 7.75 7.65
CA LEU A 246 20.62 8.43 6.65
C LEU A 246 20.11 8.07 5.25
N ARG A 247 19.67 9.08 4.50
CA ARG A 247 19.09 9.00 3.16
C ARG A 247 19.83 9.89 2.17
N ILE A 248 20.91 9.35 1.60
CA ILE A 248 21.68 10.01 0.53
C ILE A 248 21.00 9.72 -0.81
N LYS A 249 20.40 10.75 -1.42
CA LYS A 249 19.61 10.60 -2.67
C LYS A 249 20.48 10.42 -3.92
N ASN A 250 21.69 10.97 -3.94
CA ASN A 250 22.55 10.95 -5.12
C ASN A 250 23.53 9.78 -5.03
N PRO A 251 23.36 8.70 -5.83
CA PRO A 251 24.28 7.56 -5.80
C PRO A 251 25.69 7.89 -6.32
N LEU A 252 25.85 9.01 -7.04
CA LEU A 252 27.15 9.48 -7.55
C LEU A 252 27.86 10.43 -6.59
N GLN A 253 27.34 10.60 -5.37
CA GLN A 253 27.95 11.46 -4.38
C GLN A 253 29.35 10.91 -3.98
N PRO A 254 30.44 11.70 -4.15
CA PRO A 254 31.80 11.17 -4.03
C PRO A 254 32.16 10.56 -2.66
N ASP A 255 31.56 11.04 -1.59
CA ASP A 255 31.82 10.63 -0.21
C ASP A 255 30.73 9.69 0.37
N LEU A 256 29.83 9.18 -0.48
CA LEU A 256 28.67 8.38 -0.07
C LEU A 256 29.02 7.21 0.86
N GLU A 257 30.00 6.39 0.46
CA GLU A 257 30.42 5.23 1.26
C GLU A 257 31.04 5.66 2.59
N GLN A 258 31.83 6.75 2.58
CA GLN A 258 32.44 7.31 3.78
C GLN A 258 31.36 7.83 4.75
N GLN A 259 30.33 8.52 4.25
CA GLN A 259 29.22 9.00 5.07
C GLN A 259 28.43 7.84 5.69
N ILE A 260 28.12 6.81 4.91
CA ILE A 260 27.43 5.61 5.42
C ILE A 260 28.25 4.93 6.51
N LYS A 261 29.55 4.70 6.26
CA LYS A 261 30.46 4.10 7.24
C LYS A 261 30.49 4.92 8.53
N GLN A 262 30.59 6.25 8.42
CA GLN A 262 30.64 7.13 9.58
C GLN A 262 29.31 7.15 10.35
N ALA A 263 28.16 7.16 9.67
CA ALA A 263 26.84 7.11 10.30
C ALA A 263 26.65 5.82 11.10
N ILE A 264 27.12 4.68 10.58
CA ILE A 264 27.10 3.40 11.27
C ILE A 264 27.98 3.43 12.53
N LEU A 265 29.19 4.00 12.44
CA LEU A 265 30.09 4.15 13.59
C LEU A 265 29.45 5.01 14.69
N LEU A 266 28.91 6.17 14.32
CA LEU A 266 28.22 7.07 15.25
C LEU A 266 27.02 6.38 15.93
N GLY A 267 26.23 5.60 15.17
CA GLY A 267 25.15 4.80 15.73
C GLY A 267 25.63 3.81 16.80
N LYS A 268 26.76 3.14 16.56
CA LYS A 268 27.36 2.21 17.55
C LYS A 268 27.87 2.97 18.79
N GLU A 269 28.56 4.08 18.61
CA GLU A 269 29.11 4.91 19.69
C GLU A 269 28.00 5.46 20.61
N HIS A 270 26.90 5.95 20.03
CA HIS A 270 25.78 6.52 20.78
C HIS A 270 24.74 5.48 21.24
N ARG A 271 24.96 4.18 20.93
CA ARG A 271 24.00 3.09 21.13
C ARG A 271 22.61 3.47 20.59
N ALA A 272 22.58 3.79 19.30
CA ALA A 272 21.40 4.28 18.60
C ALA A 272 21.08 3.41 17.36
N GLN A 273 19.82 3.45 16.97
CA GLN A 273 19.23 2.75 15.84
C GLN A 273 19.41 3.56 14.55
N VAL A 274 20.62 3.52 13.97
CA VAL A 274 20.90 4.21 12.70
C VAL A 274 20.60 3.30 11.51
N PHE A 275 19.61 3.69 10.70
CA PHE A 275 19.21 2.99 9.48
C PHE A 275 19.83 3.63 8.25
N ILE A 276 20.34 2.79 7.34
CA ILE A 276 20.84 3.23 6.03
C ILE A 276 19.73 3.02 5.00
N ASN A 277 19.36 4.08 4.28
CA ASN A 277 18.33 3.99 3.24
C ASN A 277 18.94 3.42 1.94
N ASP A 278 18.29 2.43 1.33
CA ASP A 278 18.53 1.82 0.01
C ASP A 278 19.89 1.08 -0.19
N TYR A 279 21.00 1.57 0.39
CA TYR A 279 22.36 1.04 0.20
C TYR A 279 22.64 -0.25 1.00
N TRP A 280 21.81 -1.27 0.84
CA TRP A 280 21.81 -2.51 1.60
C TRP A 280 23.14 -3.29 1.54
N LYS A 281 23.86 -3.24 0.41
CA LYS A 281 25.20 -3.86 0.28
C LYS A 281 26.21 -3.23 1.22
N LEU A 282 26.24 -1.90 1.28
CA LEU A 282 27.12 -1.15 2.19
C LEU A 282 26.69 -1.34 3.65
N ALA A 283 25.38 -1.43 3.90
CA ALA A 283 24.86 -1.74 5.23
C ALA A 283 25.36 -3.10 5.74
N ILE A 284 25.37 -4.15 4.90
CA ILE A 284 25.98 -5.45 5.24
C ILE A 284 27.49 -5.30 5.45
N GLN A 285 28.20 -4.71 4.47
CA GLN A 285 29.67 -4.57 4.49
C GLN A 285 30.18 -3.91 5.78
N TYR A 286 29.47 -2.89 6.27
CA TYR A 286 29.85 -2.13 7.46
C TYR A 286 29.10 -2.54 8.73
N GLN A 287 28.29 -3.60 8.67
CA GLN A 287 27.51 -4.13 9.79
C GLN A 287 26.65 -3.03 10.43
N ALA A 288 25.78 -2.43 9.62
CA ALA A 288 24.80 -1.44 10.05
C ALA A 288 23.81 -2.03 11.06
N PHE A 289 23.19 -1.18 11.88
CA PHE A 289 22.10 -1.58 12.75
C PHE A 289 20.90 -2.10 11.95
N GLY A 290 20.57 -1.40 10.86
CA GLY A 290 19.51 -1.80 9.94
C GLY A 290 19.55 -1.04 8.61
N VAL A 291 18.71 -1.50 7.69
CA VAL A 291 18.44 -0.87 6.40
C VAL A 291 16.97 -0.48 6.33
N HIS A 292 16.67 0.60 5.62
CA HIS A 292 15.31 0.95 5.22
C HIS A 292 15.20 0.86 3.71
N LEU A 293 14.19 0.14 3.20
CA LEU A 293 13.99 -0.11 1.78
C LEU A 293 12.60 0.36 1.31
N GLY A 294 12.55 0.96 0.12
CA GLY A 294 11.32 1.17 -0.63
C GLY A 294 10.90 -0.07 -1.42
N GLN A 295 9.74 -0.01 -2.08
CA GLN A 295 9.22 -1.11 -2.88
C GLN A 295 10.14 -1.45 -4.07
N GLU A 296 10.71 -0.44 -4.74
CA GLU A 296 11.65 -0.63 -5.86
C GLU A 296 12.94 -1.31 -5.39
N ASP A 297 13.46 -0.94 -4.22
CA ASP A 297 14.69 -1.52 -3.68
C ASP A 297 14.50 -2.99 -3.28
N LEU A 298 13.31 -3.35 -2.79
CA LEU A 298 12.96 -4.75 -2.47
C LEU A 298 13.04 -5.67 -3.69
N CYS A 299 12.78 -5.16 -4.91
CA CYS A 299 12.87 -5.95 -6.14
C CYS A 299 14.33 -6.36 -6.48
N THR A 300 15.32 -5.64 -5.97
CA THR A 300 16.74 -5.89 -6.29
C THR A 300 17.57 -6.33 -5.08
N ALA A 301 17.05 -6.14 -3.87
CA ALA A 301 17.73 -6.51 -2.64
C ALA A 301 17.78 -8.02 -2.45
N ASN A 302 18.93 -8.54 -2.02
CA ASN A 302 19.04 -9.92 -1.58
C ASN A 302 18.55 -10.04 -0.13
N ILE A 303 17.26 -10.30 0.05
CA ILE A 303 16.61 -10.37 1.37
C ILE A 303 17.23 -11.45 2.27
N GLN A 304 17.61 -12.60 1.70
CA GLN A 304 18.28 -13.65 2.46
C GLN A 304 19.63 -13.18 3.01
N ALA A 305 20.45 -12.49 2.19
CA ALA A 305 21.72 -11.94 2.65
C ALA A 305 21.55 -10.88 3.76
N LEU A 306 20.49 -10.08 3.72
CA LEU A 306 20.16 -9.14 4.80
C LEU A 306 19.79 -9.90 6.08
N SER A 307 18.96 -10.93 5.97
CA SER A 307 18.58 -11.77 7.10
C SER A 307 19.80 -12.48 7.71
N ASP A 308 20.68 -13.05 6.88
CA ASP A 308 21.89 -13.77 7.32
C ASP A 308 22.90 -12.82 7.98
N ALA A 309 22.97 -11.57 7.54
CA ALA A 309 23.81 -10.54 8.16
C ALA A 309 23.30 -10.09 9.54
N GLY A 310 22.09 -10.51 9.94
CA GLY A 310 21.49 -10.14 11.24
C GLY A 310 21.14 -8.66 11.36
N ILE A 311 21.02 -7.95 10.24
CA ILE A 311 20.60 -6.55 10.24
C ILE A 311 19.09 -6.43 10.46
N ARG A 312 18.62 -5.24 10.80
CA ARG A 312 17.18 -4.92 10.86
C ARG A 312 16.67 -4.43 9.51
N LEU A 313 15.40 -4.68 9.23
CA LEU A 313 14.76 -4.28 7.99
C LEU A 313 13.53 -3.41 8.28
N GLY A 314 13.59 -2.15 7.84
CA GLY A 314 12.43 -1.29 7.71
C GLY A 314 11.91 -1.28 6.28
N ILE A 315 10.60 -1.31 6.09
CA ILE A 315 9.99 -1.26 4.76
C ILE A 315 9.02 -0.08 4.68
N SER A 316 9.17 0.76 3.65
CA SER A 316 8.17 1.76 3.29
C SER A 316 6.97 1.14 2.60
N THR A 317 5.76 1.48 3.08
CA THR A 317 4.48 1.03 2.52
C THR A 317 3.51 2.18 2.32
N HIS A 318 2.73 2.11 1.24
CA HIS A 318 1.84 3.17 0.78
C HIS A 318 0.38 2.74 0.64
N GLY A 319 0.04 1.52 1.04
CA GLY A 319 -1.28 0.95 0.84
C GLY A 319 -1.41 -0.49 1.35
N TYR A 320 -2.62 -1.03 1.28
CA TYR A 320 -2.94 -2.41 1.66
C TYR A 320 -2.06 -3.42 0.93
N TRP A 321 -1.89 -3.26 -0.39
CA TRP A 321 -1.07 -4.15 -1.21
C TRP A 321 0.36 -4.26 -0.67
N GLU A 322 0.99 -3.11 -0.43
CA GLU A 322 2.37 -3.06 0.03
C GLU A 322 2.52 -3.57 1.47
N ILE A 323 1.55 -3.32 2.35
CA ILE A 323 1.54 -3.86 3.73
C ILE A 323 1.47 -5.39 3.70
N LEU A 324 0.54 -5.95 2.93
CA LEU A 324 0.34 -7.40 2.83
C LEU A 324 1.52 -8.10 2.15
N LYS A 325 2.25 -7.44 1.25
CA LYS A 325 3.55 -7.92 0.74
C LYS A 325 4.66 -7.82 1.77
N ALA A 326 4.81 -6.65 2.40
CA ALA A 326 5.89 -6.37 3.34
C ALA A 326 5.87 -7.34 4.53
N GLN A 327 4.70 -7.66 5.09
CA GLN A 327 4.59 -8.56 6.24
C GLN A 327 5.15 -9.97 5.97
N GLN A 328 5.11 -10.44 4.72
CA GLN A 328 5.64 -11.75 4.34
C GLN A 328 7.15 -11.85 4.55
N LEU A 329 7.86 -10.71 4.52
CA LEU A 329 9.30 -10.63 4.76
C LEU A 329 9.65 -10.56 6.26
N CYS A 330 8.65 -10.52 7.15
CA CYS A 330 8.85 -10.39 8.58
C CYS A 330 9.76 -9.20 8.98
N PRO A 331 9.50 -7.97 8.51
CA PRO A 331 10.37 -6.83 8.76
C PRO A 331 10.40 -6.44 10.25
N SER A 332 11.45 -5.72 10.63
CA SER A 332 11.65 -5.18 11.97
C SER A 332 10.65 -4.07 12.30
N TYR A 333 10.20 -3.31 11.31
CA TYR A 333 9.11 -2.33 11.41
C TYR A 333 8.54 -2.01 10.02
N ILE A 334 7.34 -1.45 9.97
CA ILE A 334 6.68 -0.99 8.73
C ILE A 334 6.50 0.54 8.80
N ALA A 335 6.94 1.26 7.77
CA ALA A 335 6.63 2.67 7.63
C ALA A 335 5.36 2.87 6.79
N LEU A 336 4.43 3.68 7.30
CA LEU A 336 3.15 4.01 6.68
C LEU A 336 3.23 5.46 6.17
N GLY A 337 3.18 5.67 4.87
CA GLY A 337 3.27 7.01 4.31
C GLY A 337 2.92 7.07 2.82
N HIS A 338 2.79 8.25 2.23
CA HIS A 338 2.90 9.57 2.88
C HIS A 338 1.53 10.02 3.42
N ILE A 339 1.47 10.45 4.67
CA ILE A 339 0.20 10.78 5.34
C ILE A 339 -0.38 12.11 4.85
N PHE A 340 0.47 13.14 4.75
CA PHE A 340 0.09 14.49 4.30
C PHE A 340 0.93 14.92 3.08
N PRO A 341 0.53 15.97 2.33
CA PRO A 341 1.32 16.53 1.25
C PRO A 341 2.77 16.78 1.67
N THR A 342 3.72 16.34 0.84
CA THR A 342 5.15 16.48 1.10
C THR A 342 5.90 16.83 -0.17
N THR A 343 6.95 17.63 -0.04
CA THR A 343 7.87 17.98 -1.12
C THR A 343 9.17 17.18 -1.05
N THR A 344 9.32 16.28 -0.07
CA THR A 344 10.58 15.55 0.17
C THR A 344 10.87 14.46 -0.87
N LYS A 345 9.81 13.86 -1.43
CA LYS A 345 9.86 12.83 -2.48
C LYS A 345 8.66 13.07 -3.41
N GLN A 346 8.85 12.91 -4.72
CA GLN A 346 7.72 12.83 -5.65
C GLN A 346 7.00 11.50 -5.43
N MET A 347 5.70 11.56 -5.18
CA MET A 347 4.89 10.40 -4.84
C MET A 347 3.94 10.07 -5.99
N PRO A 348 3.78 8.80 -6.36
CA PRO A 348 2.87 8.40 -7.44
C PRO A 348 1.39 8.46 -7.00
N SER A 349 1.13 8.46 -5.69
CA SER A 349 -0.21 8.52 -5.11
C SER A 349 -0.52 9.88 -4.50
N LYS A 350 -1.81 10.16 -4.24
CA LYS A 350 -2.23 11.23 -3.33
C LYS A 350 -1.85 10.89 -1.87
N PRO A 351 -1.79 11.89 -0.98
CA PRO A 351 -1.62 11.66 0.45
C PRO A 351 -2.73 10.79 1.02
N GLN A 352 -2.37 9.91 1.95
CA GLN A 352 -3.29 8.92 2.51
C GLN A 352 -4.31 9.52 3.49
N GLY A 353 -3.90 10.54 4.24
CA GLY A 353 -4.71 11.12 5.31
C GLY A 353 -4.85 10.20 6.54
N LEU A 354 -5.49 10.74 7.58
CA LEU A 354 -5.63 10.06 8.88
C LEU A 354 -6.57 8.86 8.84
N VAL A 355 -7.61 8.90 8.00
CA VAL A 355 -8.59 7.80 7.90
C VAL A 355 -7.93 6.54 7.35
N ARG A 356 -7.19 6.64 6.24
CA ARG A 356 -6.45 5.49 5.70
C ARG A 356 -5.36 5.02 6.65
N LEU A 357 -4.63 5.95 7.28
CA LEU A 357 -3.62 5.60 8.28
C LEU A 357 -4.21 4.73 9.40
N LYS A 358 -5.39 5.09 9.92
CA LYS A 358 -6.09 4.31 10.94
C LYS A 358 -6.42 2.90 10.46
N LEU A 359 -6.95 2.77 9.25
CA LEU A 359 -7.30 1.46 8.68
C LEU A 359 -6.06 0.60 8.40
N TYR A 360 -4.97 1.22 7.95
CA TYR A 360 -3.68 0.54 7.74
C TYR A 360 -3.08 0.07 9.07
N GLN A 361 -3.14 0.91 10.11
CA GLN A 361 -2.72 0.51 11.45
C GLN A 361 -3.54 -0.67 11.96
N GLN A 362 -4.87 -0.65 11.80
CA GLN A 362 -5.74 -1.76 12.18
C GLN A 362 -5.37 -3.08 11.47
N LEU A 363 -5.05 -3.02 10.18
CA LEU A 363 -4.55 -4.18 9.45
C LEU A 363 -3.23 -4.67 10.07
N VAL A 364 -2.25 -3.79 10.28
CA VAL A 364 -0.96 -4.18 10.87
C VAL A 364 -1.13 -4.77 12.27
N ASP A 365 -2.00 -4.20 13.10
CA ASP A 365 -2.34 -4.73 14.44
C ASP A 365 -2.94 -6.13 14.34
N SER A 366 -3.86 -6.34 13.39
CA SER A 366 -4.48 -7.66 13.19
C SER A 366 -3.46 -8.72 12.72
N ILE A 367 -2.49 -8.33 11.88
CA ILE A 367 -1.38 -9.19 11.46
C ILE A 367 -0.49 -9.51 12.68
N ALA A 368 -0.13 -8.50 13.47
CA ALA A 368 0.68 -8.66 14.67
C ALA A 368 0.03 -9.64 15.67
N ASN A 369 -1.28 -9.52 15.88
CA ASN A 369 -2.06 -10.41 16.73
C ASN A 369 -2.11 -11.84 16.18
N ASP A 370 -2.42 -12.02 14.88
CA ASP A 370 -2.46 -13.34 14.24
C ASP A 370 -1.12 -14.07 14.33
N ARG A 371 -0.02 -13.34 14.12
CA ARG A 371 1.34 -13.87 14.17
C ARG A 371 1.92 -13.95 15.58
N ASN A 372 1.19 -13.49 16.59
CA ASN A 372 1.66 -13.34 17.97
C ASN A 372 3.05 -12.65 18.05
N ARG A 373 3.20 -11.53 17.34
CA ARG A 373 4.45 -10.78 17.20
C ARG A 373 4.20 -9.29 17.09
N SER A 374 4.97 -8.47 17.81
CA SER A 374 4.96 -7.01 17.58
C SER A 374 5.43 -6.66 16.16
N ILE A 375 4.76 -5.69 15.54
CA ILE A 375 5.16 -5.07 14.28
C ILE A 375 5.10 -3.56 14.49
N PRO A 376 6.21 -2.93 14.92
CA PRO A 376 6.24 -1.49 15.12
C PRO A 376 5.91 -0.75 13.83
N THR A 377 5.16 0.33 13.94
CA THR A 377 4.80 1.18 12.81
C THR A 377 5.34 2.59 12.94
N VAL A 378 5.75 3.17 11.80
CA VAL A 378 6.27 4.53 11.71
C VAL A 378 5.42 5.30 10.71
N ALA A 379 4.69 6.33 11.16
CA ALA A 379 4.02 7.23 10.20
C ALA A 379 5.03 8.22 9.60
N ILE A 380 4.94 8.48 8.30
CA ILE A 380 5.81 9.43 7.60
C ILE A 380 5.05 10.25 6.55
N GLY A 381 5.50 11.49 6.31
CA GLY A 381 5.03 12.32 5.20
C GLY A 381 4.23 13.54 5.65
N GLY A 382 4.83 14.72 5.56
CA GLY A 382 4.22 16.01 5.94
C GLY A 382 3.92 16.16 7.44
N ILE A 383 4.47 15.28 8.28
CA ILE A 383 4.31 15.33 9.74
C ILE A 383 5.15 16.47 10.33
N ASN A 384 4.53 17.24 11.22
CA ASN A 384 5.11 18.35 11.97
C ASN A 384 4.42 18.46 13.36
N LEU A 385 4.85 19.39 14.22
CA LEU A 385 4.31 19.49 15.58
C LEU A 385 2.80 19.77 15.64
N HIS A 386 2.21 20.43 14.64
CA HIS A 386 0.78 20.74 14.62
C HIS A 386 -0.11 19.52 14.37
N ASN A 387 0.42 18.46 13.73
CA ASN A 387 -0.34 17.25 13.40
C ASN A 387 0.23 15.97 14.05
N ALA A 388 1.35 16.06 14.77
CA ALA A 388 1.98 14.90 15.42
C ALA A 388 1.02 14.15 16.34
N ALA A 389 0.25 14.87 17.17
CA ALA A 389 -0.69 14.26 18.11
C ALA A 389 -1.81 13.49 17.38
N THR A 390 -2.41 14.09 16.34
CA THR A 390 -3.51 13.46 15.59
C THR A 390 -3.06 12.26 14.77
N VAL A 391 -1.80 12.22 14.35
CA VAL A 391 -1.19 11.04 13.71
C VAL A 391 -1.01 9.91 14.72
N LEU A 392 -0.44 10.21 15.89
CA LEU A 392 -0.25 9.22 16.96
C LEU A 392 -1.60 8.66 17.47
N GLU A 393 -2.65 9.45 17.47
CA GLU A 393 -4.01 9.02 17.81
C GLU A 393 -4.54 7.88 16.91
N GLN A 394 -3.97 7.69 15.73
CA GLN A 394 -4.34 6.58 14.83
C GLN A 394 -3.71 5.24 15.23
N GLY A 395 -2.88 5.21 16.29
CA GLY A 395 -2.32 3.98 16.87
C GLY A 395 -0.90 3.64 16.41
N VAL A 396 -0.26 4.48 15.60
CA VAL A 396 1.11 4.23 15.15
C VAL A 396 2.13 4.30 16.29
N SER A 397 3.15 3.47 16.25
CA SER A 397 4.16 3.39 17.31
C SER A 397 5.11 4.59 17.35
N SER A 398 5.31 5.27 16.21
CA SER A 398 6.39 6.25 16.02
C SER A 398 6.11 7.24 14.89
N LEU A 399 6.83 8.37 14.91
CA LEU A 399 6.73 9.44 13.91
C LEU A 399 8.08 9.64 13.21
N ALA A 400 8.08 9.54 11.88
CA ALA A 400 9.21 9.96 11.07
C ALA A 400 9.02 11.35 10.49
N VAL A 401 10.08 12.16 10.60
CA VAL A 401 10.07 13.58 10.23
C VAL A 401 11.34 13.95 9.47
N VAL A 402 11.22 14.89 8.53
CA VAL A 402 12.35 15.39 7.75
C VAL A 402 12.52 16.88 8.05
N ARG A 403 11.72 17.71 7.38
CA ARG A 403 11.82 19.17 7.44
C ARG A 403 11.45 19.75 8.80
N ALA A 404 10.56 19.09 9.55
CA ALA A 404 10.19 19.55 10.90
C ALA A 404 11.38 19.53 11.89
N ILE A 405 12.47 18.83 11.55
CA ILE A 405 13.72 18.84 12.29
C ILE A 405 14.79 19.60 11.50
N THR A 406 15.04 19.24 10.24
CA THR A 406 16.15 19.80 9.47
C THR A 406 15.98 21.27 9.07
N GLN A 407 14.77 21.81 9.17
CA GLN A 407 14.43 23.21 8.87
C GLN A 407 13.83 23.93 10.08
N ALA A 408 13.95 23.37 11.29
CA ALA A 408 13.52 24.03 12.50
C ALA A 408 14.42 25.25 12.81
N GLU A 409 13.83 26.33 13.32
CA GLU A 409 14.61 27.48 13.81
C GLU A 409 15.55 27.09 14.96
N ASN A 410 15.11 26.12 15.77
CA ASN A 410 15.91 25.52 16.83
C ASN A 410 15.66 24.01 16.87
N THR A 411 16.62 23.23 16.37
CA THR A 411 16.56 21.77 16.31
C THR A 411 16.29 21.13 17.67
N ALA A 412 16.98 21.59 18.73
CA ALA A 412 16.85 21.01 20.06
C ALA A 412 15.44 21.21 20.65
N LEU A 413 14.86 22.40 20.48
CA LEU A 413 13.49 22.68 20.92
C LEU A 413 12.46 21.87 20.12
N ALA A 414 12.69 21.68 18.81
CA ALA A 414 11.81 20.85 17.99
C ALA A 414 11.83 19.39 18.45
N ILE A 415 13.00 18.83 18.73
CA ILE A 415 13.15 17.46 19.28
C ILE A 415 12.40 17.32 20.60
N ASP A 416 12.62 18.24 21.55
CA ASP A 416 11.95 18.21 22.86
C ASP A 416 10.42 18.28 22.70
N ALA A 417 9.92 19.18 21.85
CA ALA A 417 8.49 19.28 21.58
C ALA A 417 7.89 17.98 21.00
N PHE A 418 8.57 17.32 20.07
CA PHE A 418 8.12 16.01 19.56
C PHE A 418 8.13 14.94 20.65
N GLN A 419 9.20 14.88 21.45
CA GLN A 419 9.30 13.93 22.55
C GLN A 419 8.19 14.12 23.58
N GLN A 420 7.83 15.36 23.91
CA GLN A 420 6.71 15.67 24.80
C GLN A 420 5.38 15.18 24.26
N VAL A 421 5.09 15.42 22.97
CA VAL A 421 3.86 14.93 22.31
C VAL A 421 3.79 13.40 22.36
N ILE A 422 4.89 12.71 22.05
CA ILE A 422 4.94 11.24 22.06
C ILE A 422 4.79 10.68 23.49
N GLN A 423 5.47 11.27 24.47
CA GLN A 423 5.37 10.85 25.87
C GLN A 423 3.98 11.07 26.44
N PHE A 424 3.33 12.19 26.10
CA PHE A 424 1.96 12.46 26.49
C PHE A 424 1.03 11.36 25.97
N ARG A 425 1.15 11.00 24.68
CA ARG A 425 0.36 9.91 24.10
C ARG A 425 0.59 8.57 24.78
N ARG A 426 1.86 8.18 24.98
CA ARG A 426 2.21 6.89 25.64
C ARG A 426 1.60 6.79 27.04
N LYS A 427 1.62 7.88 27.82
CA LYS A 427 0.99 7.92 29.15
C LYS A 427 -0.52 7.79 29.06
N HIS A 428 -1.15 8.45 28.09
CA HIS A 428 -2.58 8.34 27.86
C HIS A 428 -2.99 6.89 27.53
N ASP A 429 -2.28 6.24 26.60
CA ASP A 429 -2.57 4.86 26.19
C ASP A 429 -2.39 3.87 27.34
N ALA A 430 -1.37 4.05 28.18
CA ALA A 430 -1.13 3.23 29.37
C ALA A 430 -2.20 3.38 30.47
N ILE A 431 -2.98 4.46 30.46
CA ILE A 431 -4.10 4.68 31.41
C ILE A 431 -5.40 4.07 30.87
N THR A 432 -5.57 4.00 29.55
CA THR A 432 -6.80 3.53 28.91
C THR A 432 -6.83 2.04 28.57
N GLN A 433 -5.67 1.36 28.62
CA GLN A 433 -5.56 -0.11 28.59
C GLN A 433 -5.74 -0.69 29.99
#